data_AF-A0A6A4WZR4-F1
#
_entry.id   AF-A0A6A4WZR4-F1
#
_cell.length_a   1.000
_cell.length_b   1.000
_cell.length_c   1.000
_cell.angle_alpha   90.00
_cell.angle_beta   90.00
_cell.angle_gamma   90.00
#
_symmetry.space_group_name_H-M   'P 1'
#
loop_
_entity.id
_entity.type
_entity.pdbx_description
1 polymer ?
#
loop_
_entity_poly.entity_id
_entity_poly.type
_entity_poly.pdbx_seq_one_letter_code
_entity_poly.pdbx_strand_id
1 'polypeptide(L)'
;MDSKFLLFPGYAVERCDRKSRAGGGICIIYRDTMQAEVLTVPSTGTQVESLWVRFLDGTIFVVGVLYRPPKSPIAPVLDDLNYQLITLLAKQHPVYILGDINIDLLQPSTPAARQYTAMLEDLSLRQLIDRPTRTTTSTSTH
;
A
#
# COMPACT_ATOMS: atom_id res chain seq x y z
N MET A 1 -22.65 -10.15 -2.36
CA MET A 1 -23.03 -8.75 -2.63
C MET A 1 -23.81 -8.26 -1.44
N ASP A 2 -23.16 -7.51 -0.55
CA ASP A 2 -23.78 -6.47 0.27
C ASP A 2 -22.70 -5.87 1.17
N SER A 3 -22.11 -4.77 0.70
CA SER A 3 -21.42 -3.84 1.58
C SER A 3 -21.98 -2.47 1.27
N LYS A 4 -22.63 -1.83 2.25
CA LYS A 4 -23.13 -0.46 2.15
C LYS A 4 -21.94 0.48 1.93
N PHE A 5 -21.52 0.62 0.67
CA PHE A 5 -20.47 1.55 0.26
C PHE A 5 -21.17 2.71 -0.45
N LEU A 6 -21.12 3.89 0.17
CA LEU A 6 -21.62 5.13 -0.43
C LEU A 6 -20.48 5.73 -1.24
N LEU A 7 -20.52 5.54 -2.56
CA LEU A 7 -19.65 6.23 -3.49
C LEU A 7 -20.30 7.57 -3.87
N PHE A 8 -19.55 8.65 -3.72
CA PHE A 8 -20.01 9.97 -4.15
C PHE A 8 -20.05 10.04 -5.68
N PRO A 9 -21.04 10.73 -6.29
CA PRO A 9 -21.04 10.99 -7.73
C PRO A 9 -19.74 11.66 -8.19
N GLY A 10 -19.24 11.28 -9.36
CA GLY A 10 -17.98 11.80 -9.91
C GLY A 10 -16.72 11.06 -9.42
N TYR A 11 -16.89 9.90 -8.78
CA TYR A 11 -15.80 9.05 -8.31
C TYR A 11 -16.00 7.60 -8.75
N ALA A 12 -14.88 6.94 -9.03
CA ALA A 12 -14.76 5.50 -9.21
C ALA A 12 -14.00 4.88 -8.02
N VAL A 13 -14.15 3.57 -7.84
CA VAL A 13 -13.49 2.83 -6.76
C VAL A 13 -12.96 1.49 -7.25
N GLU A 14 -11.67 1.26 -7.01
CA GLU A 14 -11.06 -0.07 -7.06
C GLU A 14 -10.88 -0.59 -5.64
N ARG A 15 -11.20 -1.85 -5.38
CA ARG A 15 -11.11 -2.43 -4.03
C ARG A 15 -10.65 -3.87 -4.03
N CYS A 16 -9.93 -4.22 -2.97
CA CYS A 16 -9.57 -5.59 -2.62
C CYS A 16 -10.14 -5.91 -1.23
N ASP A 17 -11.21 -6.70 -1.21
CA ASP A 17 -11.91 -7.08 0.01
C ASP A 17 -11.29 -8.31 0.66
N ARG A 18 -11.22 -8.31 2.00
CA ARG A 18 -10.74 -9.47 2.75
C ARG A 18 -11.73 -10.63 2.64
N LYS A 19 -11.25 -11.79 2.19
CA LYS A 19 -12.05 -13.01 2.09
C LYS A 19 -12.35 -13.66 3.44
N SER A 20 -11.51 -13.43 4.45
CA SER A 20 -11.52 -14.19 5.71
C SER A 20 -12.42 -13.64 6.82
N ARG A 21 -12.89 -12.40 6.73
CA ARG A 21 -13.78 -11.78 7.74
C ARG A 21 -14.72 -10.77 7.10
N ALA A 22 -15.89 -10.58 7.72
CA ALA A 22 -16.78 -9.49 7.35
C ALA A 22 -16.11 -8.15 7.70
N GLY A 23 -15.94 -7.29 6.69
CA GLY A 23 -15.41 -5.93 6.85
C GLY A 23 -13.89 -5.81 6.69
N GLY A 24 -13.47 -4.65 6.16
CA GLY A 24 -12.09 -4.31 5.86
C GLY A 24 -11.71 -4.60 4.41
N GLY A 25 -10.43 -4.48 4.13
CA GLY A 25 -9.89 -4.42 2.77
C GLY A 25 -9.28 -3.06 2.50
N ILE A 26 -8.75 -2.92 1.29
CA ILE A 26 -8.11 -1.70 0.81
C ILE A 26 -8.85 -1.23 -0.44
N CYS A 27 -8.87 0.08 -0.64
CA CYS A 27 -9.47 0.67 -1.83
C CYS A 27 -8.72 1.93 -2.28
N ILE A 28 -8.81 2.21 -3.57
CA ILE A 28 -8.43 3.48 -4.19
C ILE A 28 -9.70 4.12 -4.70
N ILE A 29 -9.99 5.34 -4.24
CA ILE A 29 -11.10 6.16 -4.72
C ILE A 29 -10.50 7.32 -5.51
N TYR A 30 -10.97 7.52 -6.73
CA TYR A 30 -10.43 8.48 -7.69
C TYR A 30 -11.55 9.09 -8.52
N ARG A 31 -11.29 10.21 -9.22
CA ARG A 31 -12.29 10.83 -10.09
C ARG A 31 -12.63 9.89 -11.24
N ASP A 32 -13.92 9.69 -11.51
CA ASP A 32 -14.39 8.82 -12.61
C ASP A 32 -14.02 9.34 -14.00
N THR A 33 -13.64 10.62 -14.10
CA THR A 33 -13.06 11.23 -15.30
C THR A 33 -11.63 10.76 -15.57
N MET A 34 -10.97 10.08 -14.62
CA MET A 34 -9.61 9.60 -14.82
C MET A 34 -9.59 8.20 -15.44
N GLN A 35 -8.72 7.98 -16.43
CA GLN A 35 -8.47 6.67 -17.00
C GLN A 35 -7.54 5.88 -16.10
N ALA A 36 -8.07 4.78 -15.55
CA ALA A 36 -7.39 3.92 -14.58
C ALA A 36 -7.47 2.44 -14.99
N GLU A 37 -6.41 1.69 -14.69
CA GLU A 37 -6.33 0.25 -14.93
C GLU A 37 -5.76 -0.45 -13.69
N VAL A 38 -6.49 -1.43 -13.16
CA VAL A 38 -5.99 -2.30 -12.09
C VAL A 38 -4.90 -3.21 -12.64
N LEU A 39 -3.72 -3.16 -12.01
CA LEU A 39 -2.59 -4.00 -12.40
C LEU A 39 -2.63 -5.33 -11.64
N THR A 40 -2.49 -6.42 -12.39
CA THR A 40 -2.19 -7.73 -11.80
C THR A 40 -0.70 -7.81 -11.53
N VAL A 41 -0.30 -7.69 -10.28
CA VAL A 41 1.09 -7.78 -9.84
C VAL A 41 1.32 -9.14 -9.17
N PRO A 42 2.35 -9.91 -9.57
CA PRO A 42 2.71 -11.15 -8.90
C PRO A 42 2.95 -10.92 -7.41
N SER A 43 2.37 -11.77 -6.56
CA SER A 43 2.59 -11.78 -5.11
C SER A 43 2.85 -13.19 -4.62
N THR A 44 3.53 -13.32 -3.49
CA THR A 44 3.82 -14.62 -2.86
C THR A 44 2.72 -15.07 -1.90
N GLY A 45 1.61 -14.32 -1.81
CA GLY A 45 0.44 -14.68 -1.02
C GLY A 45 0.61 -14.42 0.48
N THR A 46 1.40 -13.42 0.86
CA THR A 46 1.57 -13.05 2.27
C THR A 46 0.36 -12.30 2.82
N GLN A 47 0.45 -11.84 4.07
CA GLN A 47 -0.61 -11.04 4.70
C GLN A 47 -0.54 -9.56 4.32
N VAL A 48 0.36 -9.16 3.42
CA VAL A 48 0.33 -7.82 2.86
C VAL A 48 -0.88 -7.69 1.95
N GLU A 49 -1.74 -6.72 2.22
CA GLU A 49 -2.81 -6.34 1.33
C GLU A 49 -2.26 -5.27 0.39
N SER A 50 -2.29 -5.51 -0.91
CA SER A 50 -1.87 -4.56 -1.94
C SER A 50 -2.88 -4.43 -3.07
N LEU A 51 -3.05 -3.20 -3.55
CA LEU A 51 -3.86 -2.87 -4.73
C LEU A 51 -3.09 -1.83 -5.54
N TRP A 52 -2.86 -2.16 -6.81
CA TRP A 52 -2.06 -1.35 -7.73
C TRP A 52 -2.92 -0.88 -8.89
N VAL A 53 -2.94 0.44 -9.11
CA VAL A 53 -3.73 1.06 -10.18
C VAL A 53 -2.81 1.97 -11.00
N ARG A 54 -2.82 1.76 -12.31
CA ARG A 54 -2.13 2.62 -13.29
C ARG A 54 -3.09 3.69 -13.78
N PHE A 55 -2.67 4.94 -13.73
CA PHE A 55 -3.39 6.08 -14.29
C PHE A 55 -2.78 6.47 -15.64
N LEU A 56 -3.64 6.75 -16.62
CA LEU A 56 -3.26 6.89 -18.02
C LEU A 56 -3.43 8.32 -18.56
N ASP A 57 -4.02 9.23 -17.79
CA ASP A 57 -4.22 10.62 -18.24
C ASP A 57 -2.94 11.44 -18.12
N GLY A 58 -2.42 11.89 -19.27
CA GLY A 58 -1.20 12.70 -19.33
C GLY A 58 0.05 11.86 -19.03
N THR A 59 0.76 12.19 -17.96
CA THR A 59 1.92 11.39 -17.52
C THR A 59 1.43 10.11 -16.87
N ILE A 60 1.81 8.95 -17.41
CA ILE A 60 1.44 7.65 -16.84
C ILE A 60 2.16 7.45 -15.51
N PHE A 61 1.42 7.09 -14.46
CA PHE A 61 1.96 6.73 -13.15
C PHE A 61 1.17 5.58 -12.50
N VAL A 62 1.77 4.95 -11.50
CA VAL A 62 1.16 3.86 -10.73
C VAL A 62 0.96 4.32 -9.29
N VAL A 63 -0.20 4.02 -8.73
CA VAL A 63 -0.51 4.18 -7.31
C VAL A 63 -0.74 2.82 -6.69
N GLY A 64 -0.02 2.54 -5.61
CA GLY A 64 -0.25 1.41 -4.73
C GLY A 64 -0.84 1.85 -3.41
N VAL A 65 -1.86 1.14 -2.93
CA VAL A 65 -2.25 1.19 -1.52
C VAL A 65 -1.86 -0.12 -0.85
N LEU A 66 -1.19 -0.01 0.29
CA LEU A 66 -0.68 -1.12 1.07
C LEU A 66 -1.28 -1.14 2.47
N TYR A 67 -1.56 -2.33 2.97
CA TYR A 67 -1.83 -2.54 4.39
C TYR A 67 -1.15 -3.81 4.88
N ARG A 68 -0.30 -3.68 5.90
CA ARG A 68 0.24 -4.83 6.65
C ARG A 68 -0.45 -4.88 8.01
N PRO A 69 -1.13 -5.99 8.38
CA PRO A 69 -1.62 -6.19 9.74
C PRO A 69 -0.46 -6.13 10.76
N PRO A 70 -0.61 -5.45 11.91
CA PRO A 70 0.50 -5.19 12.85
C PRO A 70 1.17 -6.47 13.38
N LYS A 71 0.44 -7.58 13.44
CA LYS A 71 0.91 -8.89 13.95
C LYS A 71 1.43 -9.83 12.86
N SER A 72 1.46 -9.43 11.59
CA SER A 72 1.96 -10.32 10.53
C SER A 72 3.50 -10.44 10.60
N PRO A 73 4.11 -11.52 10.09
CA PRO A 73 5.56 -11.61 9.96
C PRO A 73 6.11 -10.45 9.11
N ILE A 74 7.25 -9.87 9.50
CA ILE A 74 7.84 -8.73 8.78
C ILE A 74 8.60 -9.19 7.55
N ALA A 75 9.59 -10.08 7.70
CA ALA A 75 10.49 -10.46 6.61
C ALA A 75 9.74 -11.01 5.38
N PRO A 76 8.84 -12.01 5.49
CA PRO A 76 8.10 -12.51 4.32
C PRO A 76 7.26 -11.44 3.65
N VAL A 77 6.65 -10.53 4.43
CA VAL A 77 5.84 -9.42 3.91
C VAL A 77 6.71 -8.43 3.13
N LEU A 78 7.91 -8.11 3.64
CA LEU A 78 8.84 -7.23 2.94
C LEU A 78 9.41 -7.88 1.68
N ASP A 79 9.67 -9.19 1.70
CA ASP A 79 10.12 -9.92 0.51
C ASP A 79 9.04 -9.92 -0.59
N ASP A 80 7.78 -10.16 -0.22
CA ASP A 80 6.62 -10.10 -1.14
C ASP A 80 6.44 -8.68 -1.70
N LEU A 81 6.51 -7.66 -0.84
CA LEU A 81 6.43 -6.27 -1.26
C LEU A 81 7.57 -5.89 -2.20
N ASN A 82 8.81 -6.31 -1.90
CA ASN A 82 9.97 -6.07 -2.75
C ASN A 82 9.78 -6.69 -4.13
N TYR A 83 9.29 -7.94 -4.21
CA TYR A 83 9.00 -8.62 -5.47
C TYR A 83 7.94 -7.87 -6.31
N GLN A 84 6.88 -7.39 -5.66
CA GLN A 84 5.85 -6.57 -6.30
C GLN A 84 6.44 -5.27 -6.85
N LEU A 85 7.25 -4.56 -6.05
CA LEU A 85 7.84 -3.28 -6.42
C LEU A 85 8.85 -3.39 -7.55
N ILE A 86 9.71 -4.41 -7.54
CA ILE A 86 10.63 -4.68 -8.65
C ILE A 86 9.85 -4.85 -9.96
N THR A 87 8.75 -5.60 -9.92
CA THR A 87 7.91 -5.84 -11.10
C THR A 87 7.30 -4.54 -11.64
N LEU A 88 6.89 -3.63 -10.76
CA LEU A 88 6.30 -2.35 -11.12
C LEU A 88 7.34 -1.34 -11.62
N LEU A 89 8.47 -1.21 -10.93
CA LEU A 89 9.55 -0.30 -11.29
C LEU A 89 10.20 -0.67 -12.64
N ALA A 90 10.21 -1.95 -13.00
CA ALA A 90 10.64 -2.42 -14.31
C ALA A 90 9.80 -1.84 -15.49
N LYS A 91 8.60 -1.31 -15.22
CA LYS A 91 7.75 -0.64 -16.23
C LYS A 91 8.13 0.83 -16.46
N GLN A 92 9.10 1.36 -15.72
CA GLN A 92 9.63 2.73 -15.87
C GLN A 92 8.56 3.84 -15.77
N HIS A 93 7.48 3.58 -15.03
CA HIS A 93 6.52 4.61 -14.65
C HIS A 93 6.80 5.06 -13.21
N PRO A 94 6.57 6.34 -12.86
CA PRO A 94 6.56 6.78 -11.47
C PRO A 94 5.62 5.91 -10.63
N VAL A 95 6.10 5.41 -9.49
CA VAL A 95 5.32 4.60 -8.56
C VAL A 95 5.15 5.37 -7.26
N TYR A 96 3.90 5.58 -6.85
CA TYR A 96 3.54 6.17 -5.57
C TYR A 96 2.93 5.09 -4.68
N ILE A 97 3.45 4.98 -3.46
CA ILE A 97 3.02 3.98 -2.50
C ILE A 97 2.40 4.71 -1.32
N LEU A 98 1.18 4.32 -0.96
CA LEU A 98 0.44 4.86 0.16
C LEU A 98 -0.02 3.72 1.06
N GLY A 99 -0.42 4.07 2.27
CA GLY A 99 -1.07 3.15 3.19
C GLY A 99 -0.30 2.95 4.49
N ASP A 100 -0.63 1.86 5.17
CA ASP A 100 -0.17 1.58 6.54
C ASP A 100 0.54 0.22 6.60
N ILE A 101 1.86 0.28 6.64
CA ILE A 101 2.72 -0.90 6.78
C ILE A 101 2.89 -1.33 8.24
N ASN A 102 2.37 -0.57 9.23
CA ASN A 102 2.54 -0.84 10.66
C ASN A 102 4.01 -1.11 11.06
N ILE A 103 4.95 -0.31 10.53
CA ILE A 103 6.36 -0.28 10.91
C ILE A 103 6.68 1.13 11.42
N ASP A 104 7.21 1.21 12.64
CA ASP A 104 7.56 2.49 13.26
C ASP A 104 8.92 2.98 12.77
N LEU A 105 8.89 3.92 11.82
CA LEU A 105 10.10 4.53 11.25
C LEU A 105 10.75 5.57 12.19
N LEU A 106 10.09 5.97 13.27
CA LEU A 106 10.68 6.84 14.31
C LEU A 106 11.64 6.06 15.22
N GLN A 107 11.62 4.72 15.13
CA GLN A 107 12.52 3.81 15.83
C GLN A 107 13.44 3.09 14.82
N PRO A 108 14.40 3.81 14.19
CA PRO A 108 15.24 3.28 13.11
C PRO A 108 16.17 2.14 13.56
N SER A 109 16.35 1.96 14.88
CA SER A 109 17.11 0.87 15.47
C SER A 109 16.34 -0.45 15.55
N THR A 110 15.06 -0.49 15.16
CA THR A 110 14.32 -1.75 15.10
C THR A 110 14.71 -2.55 13.84
N PRO A 111 14.77 -3.90 13.92
CA PRO A 111 15.02 -4.72 12.73
C PRO A 111 14.02 -4.46 11.60
N ALA A 112 12.76 -4.22 11.95
CA ALA A 112 11.68 -3.93 11.00
C ALA A 112 11.93 -2.63 10.21
N ALA A 113 12.23 -1.54 10.93
CA ALA A 113 12.52 -0.25 10.31
C ALA A 113 13.77 -0.33 9.43
N ARG A 114 14.84 -0.99 9.90
CA ARG A 114 16.06 -1.16 9.09
C ARG A 114 15.81 -1.92 7.79
N GLN A 115 15.10 -3.06 7.87
CA GLN A 115 14.81 -3.88 6.69
C GLN A 115 13.94 -3.11 5.68
N TYR A 116 12.92 -2.41 6.17
CA TYR A 116 12.04 -1.63 5.32
C TYR A 116 12.77 -0.45 4.67
N THR A 117 13.56 0.31 5.43
CA THR A 117 14.33 1.43 4.89
C THR A 117 15.38 0.96 3.88
N ALA A 118 16.10 -0.12 4.16
CA ALA A 118 17.06 -0.69 3.21
C ALA A 118 16.39 -1.11 1.89
N MET A 119 15.23 -1.77 1.96
CA MET A 119 14.44 -2.11 0.77
C MET A 119 14.04 -0.87 -0.03
N LEU A 120 13.61 0.22 0.64
CA LEU A 120 13.28 1.47 -0.05
C LEU A 120 14.52 2.07 -0.73
N GLU A 121 15.66 2.10 -0.05
CA GLU A 121 16.93 2.61 -0.58
C GLU A 121 17.39 1.81 -1.80
N ASP A 122 17.37 0.47 -1.73
CA ASP A 122 17.74 -0.44 -2.82
C ASP A 122 16.87 -0.23 -4.06
N LEU A 123 15.60 0.13 -3.86
CA LEU A 123 14.64 0.42 -4.92
C LEU A 123 14.61 1.90 -5.36
N SER A 124 15.50 2.73 -4.81
CA SER A 124 15.49 4.19 -5.02
C SER A 124 14.14 4.85 -4.72
N LEU A 125 13.39 4.28 -3.79
CA LEU A 125 12.12 4.82 -3.29
C LEU A 125 12.41 5.73 -2.09
N ARG A 126 11.73 6.88 -2.05
CA ARG A 126 11.89 7.87 -0.99
C ARG A 126 10.61 8.00 -0.19
N GLN A 127 10.72 7.87 1.13
CA GLN A 127 9.63 8.19 2.03
C GLN A 127 9.35 9.70 2.00
N LEU A 128 8.12 10.08 1.63
CA LEU A 128 7.71 11.47 1.48
C LEU A 128 7.18 12.09 2.78
N ILE A 129 6.74 11.24 3.72
CA ILE A 129 6.20 11.66 5.00
C ILE A 129 7.30 11.55 6.06
N ASP A 130 7.72 12.69 6.60
CA ASP A 130 8.79 12.81 7.60
C ASP A 130 8.25 13.09 9.02
N ARG A 131 6.93 13.14 9.17
CA ARG A 131 6.24 13.42 10.44
C ARG A 131 5.32 12.27 10.85
N PRO A 132 5.08 12.07 12.15
CA PRO A 132 4.14 11.05 12.62
C PRO A 132 2.75 11.24 11.99
N THR A 133 2.21 10.18 11.37
CA THR A 133 0.87 10.17 10.78
C THR A 133 -0.23 9.84 11.79
N ARG A 134 0.16 9.36 12.98
CA ARG A 134 -0.73 9.01 14.10
C ARG A 134 -0.24 9.71 15.37
N THR A 135 -0.86 10.82 15.73
CA THR A 135 -0.68 11.50 17.02
C THR A 135 -1.82 11.09 17.95
N THR A 136 -1.73 9.93 18.60
CA THR A 136 -2.72 9.55 19.61
C THR A 136 -2.14 9.75 21.02
N THR A 137 -2.85 10.53 21.85
CA THR A 137 -2.52 10.78 23.27
C THR A 137 -2.80 9.56 24.17
N SER A 138 -3.42 8.51 23.64
CA SER A 138 -3.67 7.26 24.36
C SER A 138 -4.08 6.18 23.36
N THR A 139 -3.24 5.18 23.15
CA THR A 139 -3.70 3.83 22.79
C THR A 139 -2.69 2.84 23.31
N SER A 140 -3.17 1.99 24.22
CA SER A 140 -2.45 1.01 25.01
C SER A 140 -1.52 0.13 24.20
N THR A 141 -0.25 0.13 24.59
CA THR A 141 0.58 -1.06 24.56
C THR A 141 -0.17 -2.18 25.28
N HIS A 142 -0.36 -3.29 24.58
CA HIS A 142 -0.46 -4.61 25.19
C HIS A 142 0.29 -5.60 24.31
#